data_AF-A0A7V9BYA6-F1
#
_entry.id   AF-A0A7V9BYA6-F1
#
_cell.length_a   1.000
_cell.length_b   1.000
_cell.length_c   1.000
_cell.angle_alpha   90.00
_cell.angle_beta   90.00
_cell.angle_gamma   90.00
#
_symmetry.space_group_name_H-M   'P 1'
#
loop_
_entity.id
_entity.type
_entity.pdbx_description
1 polymer ?
#
loop_
_entity_poly.entity_id
_entity_poly.type
_entity_poly.pdbx_seq_one_letter_code
_entity_poly.pdbx_strand_id
1 'polypeptide(L)'
;MTNRRARLRVLAGALAASLALVATALAGASGAEAGGGKSKKLVGTFELDAGTCDAAGVATGSYFKMIQPGGTIEAGPVLPNVDSTCSNKDVTLLEPGTDGGLRTGKYQPQPDPAFDATGNGLADRIHTPTGFFGIDFASSTNKTDPQTGEQVPAITIKVKGAKLSGNTSAYSVAYGNQQFNQGAPKPDESLPGLTRKLTGTYAASTREFELEWVSQIVGGPFNDFTGIWHLEGTFKPSKG
;
A
#
# COMPACT_ATOMS: atom_id res chain seq x y z
N MET A 1 -1.28 -35.59 -62.26
CA MET A 1 -2.19 -36.73 -62.52
C MET A 1 -1.83 -37.86 -61.57
N THR A 2 -2.87 -38.39 -60.96
CA THR A 2 -2.99 -39.37 -59.87
C THR A 2 -2.38 -40.75 -60.17
N ASN A 3 -1.84 -41.44 -59.16
CA ASN A 3 -2.01 -42.90 -58.89
C ASN A 3 -1.23 -43.30 -57.62
N ARG A 4 -1.89 -43.49 -56.46
CA ARG A 4 -2.45 -44.75 -55.89
C ARG A 4 -1.42 -45.84 -55.49
N ARG A 5 -1.12 -45.84 -54.18
CA ARG A 5 -1.00 -46.93 -53.17
C ARG A 5 -0.58 -48.36 -53.61
N ALA A 6 0.40 -48.93 -52.88
CA ALA A 6 0.38 -50.18 -52.08
C ALA A 6 1.86 -50.48 -51.63
N ARG A 7 2.26 -51.19 -50.55
CA ARG A 7 1.79 -52.40 -49.84
C ARG A 7 2.39 -52.50 -48.41
N LEU A 8 1.72 -53.33 -47.60
CA LEU A 8 1.94 -53.82 -46.22
C LEU A 8 3.30 -54.51 -45.88
N ARG A 9 3.64 -54.53 -44.57
CA ARG A 9 4.11 -55.64 -43.68
C ARG A 9 4.30 -55.05 -42.25
N VAL A 10 3.50 -55.29 -41.19
CA VAL A 10 3.08 -56.47 -40.40
C VAL A 10 4.08 -56.89 -39.29
N LEU A 11 3.54 -57.01 -38.05
CA LEU A 11 4.02 -57.58 -36.75
C LEU A 11 4.84 -56.64 -35.84
N ALA A 12 4.36 -56.14 -34.69
CA ALA A 12 3.73 -56.72 -33.49
C ALA A 12 4.69 -57.52 -32.59
N GLY A 13 4.91 -57.02 -31.37
CA GLY A 13 5.62 -57.70 -30.30
C GLY A 13 5.71 -56.80 -29.05
N ALA A 14 4.76 -56.97 -28.13
CA ALA A 14 4.83 -56.45 -26.77
C ALA A 14 4.99 -57.64 -25.82
N LEU A 15 5.90 -57.56 -24.84
CA LEU A 15 5.69 -58.02 -23.46
C LEU A 15 6.85 -57.57 -22.55
N ALA A 16 6.60 -57.64 -21.25
CA ALA A 16 7.11 -56.76 -20.21
C ALA A 16 8.29 -57.28 -19.36
N ALA A 17 8.81 -56.34 -18.56
CA ALA A 17 9.27 -56.45 -17.16
C ALA A 17 10.74 -56.80 -16.85
N SER A 18 11.43 -55.87 -16.19
CA SER A 18 12.12 -56.14 -14.90
C SER A 18 12.49 -54.85 -14.16
N LEU A 19 12.30 -54.89 -12.84
CA LEU A 19 12.61 -53.90 -11.81
C LEU A 19 14.12 -53.57 -11.70
N ALA A 20 14.44 -52.32 -11.39
CA ALA A 20 15.61 -51.99 -10.55
C ALA A 20 15.30 -50.78 -9.66
N LEU A 21 15.36 -50.99 -8.34
CA LEU A 21 15.37 -49.95 -7.31
C LEU A 21 16.66 -49.13 -7.42
N VAL A 22 16.55 -47.80 -7.38
CA VAL A 22 17.63 -46.94 -6.87
C VAL A 22 16.99 -45.91 -5.94
N ALA A 23 17.26 -46.05 -4.65
CA ALA A 23 16.97 -45.03 -3.65
C ALA A 23 18.07 -43.96 -3.70
N THR A 24 17.69 -42.70 -3.90
CA THR A 24 18.52 -41.55 -3.54
C THR A 24 17.67 -40.57 -2.76
N ALA A 25 17.96 -40.48 -1.47
CA ALA A 25 17.47 -39.44 -0.58
C ALA A 25 18.28 -38.17 -0.86
N LEU A 26 17.62 -37.07 -1.24
CA LEU A 26 18.14 -35.72 -1.05
C LEU A 26 17.17 -34.89 -0.21
N ALA A 27 17.78 -34.25 0.77
CA ALA A 27 17.22 -33.41 1.80
C ALA A 27 16.33 -32.26 1.30
N GLY A 28 15.21 -32.08 2.01
CA GLY A 28 14.89 -30.82 2.68
C GLY A 28 14.95 -29.54 1.85
N ALA A 29 13.86 -29.25 1.15
CA ALA A 29 13.34 -27.88 1.08
C ALA A 29 11.93 -27.94 1.66
N SER A 30 11.83 -27.68 2.97
CA SER A 30 10.57 -27.43 3.64
C SER A 30 9.94 -26.23 2.95
N GLY A 31 9.02 -26.48 2.01
CA GLY A 31 8.05 -25.47 1.62
C GLY A 31 7.40 -25.00 2.91
N ALA A 32 7.64 -23.74 3.29
CA ALA A 32 6.89 -23.11 4.36
C ALA A 32 5.43 -23.21 3.95
N GLU A 33 4.70 -24.15 4.55
CA GLU A 33 3.26 -24.17 4.47
C GLU A 33 2.80 -22.77 4.83
N ALA A 34 2.02 -22.15 3.94
CA ALA A 34 1.28 -20.94 4.25
C ALA A 34 0.24 -21.32 5.30
N GLY A 35 0.68 -21.43 6.55
CA GLY A 35 -0.14 -21.71 7.70
C GLY A 35 -1.26 -20.68 7.70
N GLY A 36 -2.49 -21.16 7.51
CA GLY A 36 -3.72 -20.39 7.59
C GLY A 36 -3.97 -19.91 9.02
N GLY A 37 -3.06 -19.08 9.53
CA GLY A 37 -3.12 -18.52 10.86
C GLY A 37 -4.40 -17.70 11.04
N LYS A 38 -4.91 -17.67 12.26
CA LYS A 38 -6.04 -16.81 12.62
C LYS A 38 -5.64 -15.35 12.38
N SER A 39 -6.55 -14.57 11.82
CA SER A 39 -6.32 -13.13 11.64
C SER A 39 -6.21 -12.44 13.00
N LYS A 40 -5.15 -11.65 13.20
CA LYS A 40 -4.89 -10.89 14.43
C LYS A 40 -4.91 -9.39 14.11
N LYS A 41 -5.63 -8.60 14.90
CA LYS A 41 -5.55 -7.13 14.85
C LYS A 41 -4.20 -6.67 15.38
N LEU A 42 -3.53 -5.79 14.65
CA LEU A 42 -2.33 -5.10 15.08
C LEU A 42 -2.75 -3.73 15.62
N VAL A 43 -2.73 -3.58 16.95
CA VAL A 43 -3.06 -2.33 17.66
C VAL A 43 -1.76 -1.75 18.21
N GLY A 44 -1.40 -0.56 17.74
CA GLY A 44 -0.10 0.05 18.03
C GLY A 44 0.25 1.15 17.04
N THR A 45 1.54 1.41 16.91
CA THR A 45 2.09 2.36 15.93
C THR A 45 2.86 1.59 14.87
N PHE A 46 2.54 1.85 13.61
CA PHE A 46 3.35 1.49 12.46
C PHE A 46 4.36 2.63 12.30
N GLU A 47 5.51 2.51 12.99
CA GLU A 47 6.56 3.52 12.96
C GLU A 47 7.17 3.51 11.56
N LEU A 48 7.23 4.67 10.92
CA LEU A 48 7.66 4.81 9.53
C LEU A 48 9.19 4.83 9.46
N ASP A 49 9.72 4.17 8.45
CA ASP A 49 11.05 4.46 7.95
C ASP A 49 10.95 5.64 6.98
N ALA A 50 11.91 6.55 7.11
CA ALA A 50 12.04 7.73 6.26
C ALA A 50 12.19 7.34 4.79
N GLY A 51 11.45 8.03 3.92
CA GLY A 51 11.59 7.88 2.49
C GLY A 51 12.99 8.31 2.04
N THR A 52 13.69 7.44 1.31
CA THR A 52 14.94 7.79 0.63
C THR A 52 14.87 7.42 -0.84
N CYS A 53 15.80 7.95 -1.63
CA CYS A 53 15.81 7.74 -3.06
C CYS A 53 17.26 7.68 -3.54
N ASP A 54 17.59 6.65 -4.29
CA ASP A 54 18.94 6.49 -4.84
C ASP A 54 19.18 7.41 -6.05
N ALA A 55 20.41 7.38 -6.58
CA ALA A 55 20.76 8.18 -7.74
C ALA A 55 19.96 7.83 -9.01
N ALA A 56 19.40 6.61 -9.10
CA ALA A 56 18.57 6.16 -10.20
C ALA A 56 17.08 6.51 -10.02
N GLY A 57 16.70 7.10 -8.87
CA GLY A 57 15.31 7.48 -8.60
C GLY A 57 14.48 6.36 -7.99
N VAL A 58 15.11 5.29 -7.51
CA VAL A 58 14.43 4.19 -6.82
C VAL A 58 14.23 4.59 -5.38
N ALA A 59 12.96 4.65 -4.97
CA ALA A 59 12.57 5.01 -3.61
C ALA A 59 12.52 3.77 -2.70
N THR A 60 12.92 3.96 -1.45
CA THR A 60 12.77 3.02 -0.34
C THR A 60 12.21 3.76 0.88
N GLY A 61 11.68 3.04 1.87
CA GLY A 61 11.01 3.67 3.00
C GLY A 61 9.62 4.21 2.61
N SER A 62 9.11 5.17 3.36
CA SER A 62 7.74 5.67 3.15
C SER A 62 7.67 6.75 2.07
N TYR A 63 6.70 6.63 1.16
CA TYR A 63 6.48 7.61 0.09
C TYR A 63 5.03 7.67 -0.40
N PHE A 64 4.74 8.74 -1.12
CA PHE A 64 3.47 9.01 -1.78
C PHE A 64 3.66 9.22 -3.29
N LYS A 65 2.70 8.78 -4.09
CA LYS A 65 2.59 9.10 -5.52
C LYS A 65 1.16 9.50 -5.85
N MET A 66 0.98 10.41 -6.80
CA MET A 66 -0.34 10.87 -7.22
C MET A 66 -0.60 10.54 -8.69
N ILE A 67 -1.51 9.63 -8.99
CA ILE A 67 -1.93 9.33 -10.37
C ILE A 67 -2.86 10.45 -10.86
N GLN A 68 -2.66 10.91 -12.09
CA GLN A 68 -3.54 11.87 -12.75
C GLN A 68 -4.88 11.24 -13.17
N PRO A 69 -5.96 12.03 -13.33
CA PRO A 69 -7.24 11.53 -13.82
C PRO A 69 -7.10 10.71 -15.11
N GLY A 70 -7.72 9.53 -15.14
CA GLY A 70 -7.68 8.60 -16.28
C GLY A 70 -6.44 7.71 -16.37
N GLY A 71 -5.47 7.84 -15.45
CA GLY A 71 -4.31 6.96 -15.38
C GLY A 71 -4.59 5.60 -14.74
N THR A 72 -3.56 4.76 -14.64
CA THR A 72 -3.59 3.47 -13.92
C THR A 72 -2.48 3.38 -12.88
N ILE A 73 -2.59 2.42 -11.96
CA ILE A 73 -1.58 2.18 -10.91
C ILE A 73 -0.24 1.78 -11.54
N GLU A 74 -0.28 0.95 -12.58
CA GLU A 74 0.91 0.35 -13.20
C GLU A 74 1.59 1.29 -14.21
N ALA A 75 0.82 2.11 -14.93
CA ALA A 75 1.32 2.89 -16.07
C ALA A 75 1.20 4.41 -15.88
N GLY A 76 0.50 4.89 -14.85
CA GLY A 76 0.23 6.31 -14.68
C GLY A 76 -0.69 6.88 -15.78
N PRO A 77 -0.54 8.18 -16.15
CA PRO A 77 0.55 9.07 -15.75
C PRO A 77 0.47 9.48 -14.27
N VAL A 78 1.66 9.61 -13.66
CA VAL A 78 1.79 10.15 -12.29
C VAL A 78 2.02 11.66 -12.41
N LEU A 79 1.42 12.43 -11.49
CA LEU A 79 1.62 13.86 -11.34
C LEU A 79 2.99 14.09 -10.70
N PRO A 80 3.96 14.70 -11.40
CA PRO A 80 5.29 14.92 -10.85
C PRO A 80 5.26 15.99 -9.76
N ASN A 81 5.79 15.69 -8.58
CA ASN A 81 6.01 16.65 -7.51
C ASN A 81 7.34 17.37 -7.70
N VAL A 82 7.28 18.65 -8.06
CA VAL A 82 8.47 19.50 -8.24
C VAL A 82 9.26 19.75 -6.95
N ASP A 83 8.60 19.66 -5.79
CA ASP A 83 9.23 19.86 -4.48
C ASP A 83 9.89 18.59 -3.95
N SER A 84 9.68 17.45 -4.62
CA SER A 84 10.28 16.19 -4.18
C SER A 84 11.80 16.30 -4.15
N THR A 85 12.40 15.80 -3.07
CA THR A 85 13.85 15.65 -2.93
C THR A 85 14.40 14.45 -3.68
N CYS A 86 13.54 13.51 -4.12
CA CYS A 86 13.93 12.40 -4.97
C CYS A 86 14.25 12.88 -6.40
N SER A 87 15.18 12.19 -7.05
CA SER A 87 15.50 12.44 -8.47
C SER A 87 14.32 12.04 -9.38
N ASN A 88 13.55 11.02 -8.99
CA ASN A 88 12.27 10.70 -9.59
C ASN A 88 11.16 11.60 -9.02
N LYS A 89 10.68 12.54 -9.83
CA LYS A 89 9.63 13.49 -9.43
C LYS A 89 8.25 12.87 -9.30
N ASP A 90 8.04 11.62 -9.71
CA ASP A 90 6.78 10.90 -9.48
C ASP A 90 6.63 10.44 -8.02
N VAL A 91 7.70 10.53 -7.22
CA VAL A 91 7.74 10.09 -5.83
C VAL A 91 7.82 11.31 -4.93
N THR A 92 7.01 11.34 -3.88
CA THR A 92 7.12 12.29 -2.76
C THR A 92 7.53 11.52 -1.52
N LEU A 93 8.75 11.73 -1.05
CA LEU A 93 9.30 11.03 0.13
C LEU A 93 8.63 11.56 1.39
N LEU A 94 8.31 10.65 2.33
CA LEU A 94 7.67 10.98 3.60
C LEU A 94 8.66 10.76 4.74
N GLU A 95 8.68 11.71 5.69
CA GLU A 95 9.48 11.59 6.92
C GLU A 95 8.59 11.28 8.12
N PRO A 96 9.04 10.48 9.09
CA PRO A 96 8.24 10.13 10.27
C PRO A 96 7.83 11.37 11.07
N GLY A 97 6.56 11.39 11.49
CA GLY A 97 5.99 12.49 12.27
C GLY A 97 6.32 12.41 13.76
N THR A 98 5.71 13.29 14.55
CA THR A 98 5.93 13.37 16.01
C THR A 98 5.45 12.14 16.79
N ASP A 99 4.46 11.40 16.27
CA ASP A 99 4.05 10.11 16.84
C ASP A 99 4.87 8.92 16.26
N GLY A 100 5.80 9.20 15.34
CA GLY A 100 6.65 8.23 14.66
C GLY A 100 5.99 7.50 13.48
N GLY A 101 4.68 7.64 13.29
CA GLY A 101 3.97 6.97 12.21
C GLY A 101 2.47 6.79 12.40
N LEU A 102 1.91 5.82 11.69
CA LEU A 102 0.46 5.56 11.62
C LEU A 102 -0.01 4.73 12.82
N ARG A 103 -0.99 5.23 13.58
CA ARG A 103 -1.59 4.52 14.71
C ARG A 103 -2.86 3.80 14.33
N THR A 104 -3.01 2.59 14.84
CA THR A 104 -4.24 1.79 14.71
C THR A 104 -5.03 1.78 16.00
N GLY A 105 -6.36 1.74 15.89
CA GLY A 105 -7.29 1.72 17.03
C GLY A 105 -7.44 3.07 17.76
N LYS A 106 -6.70 4.11 17.36
CA LYS A 106 -6.85 5.49 17.85
C LYS A 106 -6.73 6.46 16.68
N TYR A 107 -7.30 7.66 16.84
CA TYR A 107 -7.18 8.75 15.88
C TYR A 107 -5.94 9.61 16.17
N GLN A 108 -5.36 10.16 15.11
CA GLN A 108 -4.33 11.19 15.10
C GLN A 108 -4.95 12.41 14.40
N PRO A 109 -5.86 13.13 15.08
CA PRO A 109 -6.62 14.21 14.46
C PRO A 109 -5.72 15.36 14.03
N GLN A 110 -6.17 16.08 13.02
CA GLN A 110 -5.57 17.36 12.62
C GLN A 110 -5.66 18.39 13.77
N PRO A 111 -4.73 19.35 13.84
CA PRO A 111 -4.81 20.46 14.78
C PRO A 111 -5.98 21.40 14.44
N ASP A 112 -6.27 22.32 15.36
CA ASP A 112 -7.20 23.43 15.16
C ASP A 112 -6.45 24.75 15.40
N PRO A 113 -6.20 25.57 14.35
CA PRO A 113 -6.61 25.37 12.96
C PRO A 113 -5.84 24.24 12.25
N ALA A 114 -6.44 23.65 11.22
CA ALA A 114 -5.82 22.58 10.41
C ALA A 114 -4.80 23.11 9.39
N PHE A 115 -4.84 24.41 9.11
CA PHE A 115 -4.01 25.08 8.11
C PHE A 115 -3.34 26.32 8.69
N ASP A 116 -2.19 26.69 8.13
CA ASP A 116 -1.65 28.03 8.30
C ASP A 116 -2.30 29.06 7.35
N ALA A 117 -1.84 30.31 7.41
CA ALA A 117 -2.36 31.40 6.59
C ALA A 117 -2.10 31.23 5.08
N THR A 118 -1.14 30.39 4.69
CA THR A 118 -0.79 30.11 3.29
C THR A 118 -1.44 28.84 2.73
N GLY A 119 -2.13 28.08 3.59
CA GLY A 119 -2.82 26.86 3.21
C GLY A 119 -2.00 25.58 3.36
N ASN A 120 -0.86 25.64 4.04
CA ASN A 120 -0.11 24.44 4.42
C ASN A 120 -0.91 23.67 5.47
N GLY A 121 -0.97 22.35 5.32
CA GLY A 121 -1.51 21.48 6.34
C GLY A 121 -0.58 21.43 7.56
N LEU A 122 -1.17 21.43 8.77
CA LEU A 122 -0.41 21.54 10.03
C LEU A 122 -0.28 20.21 10.80
N ALA A 123 -0.93 19.15 10.37
CA ALA A 123 -0.84 17.86 11.06
C ALA A 123 0.55 17.23 10.85
N ASP A 124 1.26 16.94 11.92
CA ASP A 124 2.65 16.47 11.89
C ASP A 124 2.85 15.11 12.59
N ARG A 125 1.76 14.45 12.97
CA ARG A 125 1.80 13.29 13.86
C ARG A 125 2.16 12.01 13.13
N ILE A 126 1.62 11.80 11.93
CA ILE A 126 1.82 10.56 11.14
C ILE A 126 3.15 10.65 10.38
N HIS A 127 3.26 11.67 9.53
CA HIS A 127 4.48 12.07 8.84
C HIS A 127 4.60 13.59 8.97
N THR A 128 5.79 14.15 8.75
CA THR A 128 5.95 15.61 8.74
C THR A 128 5.16 16.22 7.57
N PRO A 129 4.63 17.46 7.69
CA PRO A 129 4.12 18.18 6.52
C PRO A 129 5.14 18.16 5.38
N THR A 130 4.67 17.88 4.17
CA THR A 130 5.55 17.56 3.03
C THR A 130 5.14 18.38 1.81
N GLY A 131 6.13 19.03 1.19
CA GLY A 131 5.91 19.93 0.05
C GLY A 131 5.32 19.21 -1.17
N PHE A 132 4.32 19.83 -1.76
CA PHE A 132 3.68 19.41 -3.00
C PHE A 132 3.18 20.65 -3.76
N PHE A 133 3.87 21.07 -4.81
CA PHE A 133 3.58 22.31 -5.56
C PHE A 133 3.55 23.59 -4.70
N GLY A 134 4.53 23.76 -3.81
CA GLY A 134 4.73 24.95 -2.99
C GLY A 134 3.82 25.05 -1.77
N ILE A 135 3.00 24.02 -1.52
CA ILE A 135 2.15 23.89 -0.34
C ILE A 135 2.46 22.56 0.34
N ASP A 136 2.62 22.57 1.65
CA ASP A 136 2.78 21.35 2.41
C ASP A 136 1.43 20.66 2.59
N PHE A 137 1.33 19.39 2.16
CA PHE A 137 0.22 18.55 2.57
C PHE A 137 0.52 17.92 3.92
N ALA A 138 -0.53 17.70 4.70
CA ALA A 138 -0.46 17.04 6.00
C ALA A 138 -1.52 15.96 6.13
N SER A 139 -1.13 14.81 6.68
CA SER A 139 -2.06 13.70 6.89
C SER A 139 -2.51 13.61 8.34
N SER A 140 -3.77 13.25 8.51
CA SER A 140 -4.39 13.00 9.81
C SER A 140 -5.34 11.82 9.74
N THR A 141 -5.72 11.30 10.91
CA THR A 141 -6.86 10.38 11.03
C THR A 141 -7.92 10.96 11.93
N ASN A 142 -9.15 11.08 11.42
CA ASN A 142 -10.22 11.80 12.09
C ASN A 142 -11.42 10.87 12.34
N LYS A 143 -12.12 11.08 13.46
CA LYS A 143 -13.36 10.34 13.78
C LYS A 143 -14.50 10.72 12.84
N THR A 144 -14.57 12.01 12.53
CA THR A 144 -15.45 12.58 11.52
C THR A 144 -14.57 12.97 10.36
N ASP A 145 -14.84 12.43 9.18
CA ASP A 145 -14.10 12.78 7.97
C ASP A 145 -14.29 14.28 7.69
N PRO A 146 -13.20 15.07 7.59
CA PRO A 146 -13.28 16.52 7.46
C PRO A 146 -13.77 16.97 6.08
N GLN A 147 -13.80 16.08 5.07
CA GLN A 147 -14.31 16.41 3.75
C GLN A 147 -15.83 16.16 3.67
N THR A 148 -16.32 15.02 4.15
CA THR A 148 -17.72 14.60 3.99
C THR A 148 -18.59 14.87 5.22
N GLY A 149 -17.98 15.01 6.40
CA GLY A 149 -18.69 15.11 7.67
C GLY A 149 -19.21 13.77 8.21
N GLU A 150 -18.91 12.65 7.55
CA GLU A 150 -19.34 11.32 7.97
C GLU A 150 -18.48 10.76 9.10
N GLN A 151 -19.06 9.92 9.96
CA GLN A 151 -18.30 9.19 10.96
C GLN A 151 -17.66 7.95 10.36
N VAL A 152 -16.38 7.76 10.65
CA VAL A 152 -15.57 6.65 10.17
C VAL A 152 -14.88 5.95 11.34
N PRO A 153 -14.57 4.65 11.25
CA PRO A 153 -13.82 3.98 12.30
C PRO A 153 -12.34 4.40 12.30
N ALA A 154 -11.68 4.30 13.46
CA ALA A 154 -10.24 4.43 13.53
C ALA A 154 -9.57 3.37 12.64
N ILE A 155 -8.36 3.68 12.15
CA ILE A 155 -7.64 2.77 11.26
C ILE A 155 -7.47 1.41 11.93
N THR A 156 -7.77 0.37 11.16
CA THR A 156 -7.56 -1.02 11.59
C THR A 156 -6.64 -1.73 10.61
N ILE A 157 -5.66 -2.44 11.13
CA ILE A 157 -4.79 -3.32 10.35
C ILE A 157 -4.79 -4.68 11.01
N LYS A 158 -4.87 -5.73 10.19
CA LYS A 158 -4.88 -7.12 10.61
C LYS A 158 -3.80 -7.87 9.85
N VAL A 159 -3.14 -8.78 10.56
CA VAL A 159 -2.20 -9.74 9.98
C VAL A 159 -2.85 -11.12 9.88
N LYS A 160 -2.64 -11.81 8.76
CA LYS A 160 -2.95 -13.23 8.57
C LYS A 160 -1.77 -13.89 7.86
N GLY A 161 -1.02 -14.74 8.56
CA GLY A 161 0.28 -15.21 8.08
C GLY A 161 1.25 -14.02 7.99
N ALA A 162 1.84 -13.80 6.83
CA ALA A 162 2.69 -12.64 6.54
C ALA A 162 1.96 -11.50 5.80
N LYS A 163 0.63 -11.59 5.62
CA LYS A 163 -0.15 -10.61 4.84
C LYS A 163 -0.90 -9.64 5.74
N LEU A 164 -0.82 -8.35 5.41
CA LEU A 164 -1.58 -7.29 6.05
C LEU A 164 -2.82 -6.93 5.22
N SER A 165 -3.85 -6.51 5.92
CA SER A 165 -5.10 -5.97 5.35
C SER A 165 -5.72 -4.99 6.34
N GLY A 166 -6.44 -3.99 5.85
CA GLY A 166 -6.95 -2.97 6.75
C GLY A 166 -8.05 -2.10 6.19
N ASN A 167 -8.52 -1.20 7.05
CA ASN A 167 -9.41 -0.10 6.72
C ASN A 167 -8.69 1.19 7.11
N THR A 168 -8.49 2.08 6.13
CA THR A 168 -7.88 3.39 6.28
C THR A 168 -8.86 4.54 6.05
N SER A 169 -10.17 4.32 6.08
CA SER A 169 -11.22 5.31 5.74
C SER A 169 -11.13 6.62 6.52
N ALA A 170 -10.52 6.60 7.71
CA ALA A 170 -10.26 7.79 8.53
C ALA A 170 -9.09 8.65 8.05
N TYR A 171 -8.28 8.19 7.09
CA TYR A 171 -7.10 8.89 6.60
C TYR A 171 -7.49 10.06 5.70
N SER A 172 -7.14 11.27 6.11
CA SER A 172 -7.47 12.51 5.43
C SER A 172 -6.20 13.33 5.19
N VAL A 173 -6.18 14.08 4.09
CA VAL A 173 -5.10 14.98 3.73
C VAL A 173 -5.61 16.41 3.67
N ALA A 174 -4.94 17.29 4.42
CA ALA A 174 -5.10 18.73 4.38
C ALA A 174 -4.10 19.30 3.36
N TYR A 175 -4.58 20.02 2.36
CA TYR A 175 -3.76 20.65 1.32
C TYR A 175 -4.47 21.88 0.73
N GLY A 176 -3.80 23.04 0.71
CA GLY A 176 -4.29 24.24 0.02
C GLY A 176 -5.63 24.74 0.56
N ASN A 177 -5.78 24.78 1.89
CA ASN A 177 -7.04 25.10 2.60
C ASN A 177 -8.22 24.15 2.27
N GLN A 178 -7.93 22.95 1.80
CA GLN A 178 -8.93 21.94 1.47
C GLN A 178 -8.61 20.61 2.12
N GLN A 179 -9.66 19.80 2.27
CA GLN A 179 -9.61 18.50 2.90
C GLN A 179 -10.00 17.44 1.90
N PHE A 180 -9.19 16.39 1.83
CA PHE A 180 -9.41 15.26 0.92
C PHE A 180 -9.35 13.96 1.70
N ASN A 181 -10.41 13.16 1.65
CA ASN A 181 -10.35 11.80 2.13
C ASN A 181 -9.39 11.01 1.23
N GLN A 182 -8.35 10.47 1.84
CA GLN A 182 -7.33 9.63 1.20
C GLN A 182 -7.31 8.22 1.80
N GLY A 183 -8.40 7.84 2.48
CA GLY A 183 -8.63 6.52 3.02
C GLY A 183 -9.19 5.54 1.99
N ALA A 184 -9.12 4.24 2.32
CA ALA A 184 -9.77 3.18 1.57
C ALA A 184 -10.38 2.12 2.53
N PRO A 185 -11.68 1.81 2.41
CA PRO A 185 -12.66 2.42 1.50
C PRO A 185 -12.94 3.89 1.81
N LYS A 186 -13.77 4.54 0.98
CA LYS A 186 -14.32 5.86 1.29
C LYS A 186 -15.25 5.79 2.53
N PRO A 187 -15.61 6.94 3.13
CA PRO A 187 -16.51 6.97 4.29
C PRO A 187 -17.84 6.23 4.08
N ASP A 188 -18.40 6.29 2.87
CA ASP A 188 -19.60 5.58 2.42
C ASP A 188 -19.37 4.09 2.06
N GLU A 189 -18.22 3.54 2.46
CA GLU A 189 -17.72 2.19 2.17
C GLU A 189 -17.42 1.89 0.70
N SER A 190 -17.59 2.85 -0.20
CA SER A 190 -17.34 2.67 -1.64
C SER A 190 -15.84 2.59 -1.98
N LEU A 191 -15.56 2.08 -3.18
CA LEU A 191 -14.22 1.98 -3.77
C LEU A 191 -14.21 2.60 -5.18
N PRO A 192 -14.38 3.93 -5.29
CA PRO A 192 -14.49 4.61 -6.58
C PRO A 192 -13.19 4.51 -7.38
N GLY A 193 -13.34 4.30 -8.69
CA GLY A 193 -12.26 4.17 -9.66
C GLY A 193 -11.11 3.27 -9.21
N LEU A 194 -9.94 3.87 -8.98
CA LEU A 194 -8.73 3.15 -8.60
C LEU A 194 -8.62 2.84 -7.09
N THR A 195 -9.58 3.25 -6.27
CA THR A 195 -9.51 3.06 -4.81
C THR A 195 -9.40 1.57 -4.45
N ARG A 196 -8.37 1.19 -3.69
CA ARG A 196 -8.14 -0.18 -3.21
C ARG A 196 -7.83 -0.14 -1.71
N LYS A 197 -8.44 -1.06 -0.96
CA LYS A 197 -8.20 -1.21 0.48
C LYS A 197 -6.74 -1.55 0.75
N LEU A 198 -6.30 -1.21 1.96
CA LEU A 198 -4.96 -1.49 2.43
C LEU A 198 -4.60 -2.97 2.32
N THR A 199 -3.44 -3.23 1.74
CA THR A 199 -2.75 -4.52 1.71
C THR A 199 -1.30 -4.34 2.14
N GLY A 200 -0.56 -5.41 2.37
CA GLY A 200 0.83 -5.29 2.79
C GLY A 200 1.47 -6.60 3.21
N THR A 201 2.71 -6.50 3.66
CA THR A 201 3.54 -7.61 4.17
C THR A 201 3.90 -7.36 5.64
N TYR A 202 4.15 -8.43 6.39
CA TYR A 202 4.59 -8.35 7.79
C TYR A 202 5.52 -9.49 8.14
N ALA A 203 6.73 -9.15 8.58
CA ALA A 203 7.71 -10.10 9.09
C ALA A 203 7.60 -10.19 10.62
N ALA A 204 7.04 -11.28 11.14
CA ALA A 204 6.75 -11.37 12.58
C ALA A 204 7.99 -11.35 13.49
N SER A 205 9.16 -11.79 12.98
CA SER A 205 10.42 -11.84 13.72
C SER A 205 11.04 -10.46 13.93
N THR A 206 11.04 -9.62 12.89
CA THR A 206 11.62 -8.26 12.90
C THR A 206 10.57 -7.20 13.18
N ARG A 207 9.29 -7.52 12.97
CA ARG A 207 8.12 -6.63 12.97
C ARG A 207 8.14 -5.59 11.86
N GLU A 208 8.97 -5.80 10.84
CA GLU A 208 8.97 -5.01 9.63
C GLU A 208 7.64 -5.18 8.90
N PHE A 209 7.17 -4.09 8.30
CA PHE A 209 5.97 -4.06 7.49
C PHE A 209 6.19 -3.25 6.21
N GLU A 210 5.39 -3.59 5.21
CA GLU A 210 5.07 -2.70 4.10
C GLU A 210 3.54 -2.61 4.05
N LEU A 211 3.02 -1.41 3.86
CA LEU A 211 1.60 -1.12 3.68
C LEU A 211 1.41 -0.35 2.39
N GLU A 212 0.42 -0.76 1.61
CA GLU A 212 0.00 -0.01 0.44
C GLU A 212 -1.53 0.10 0.40
N TRP A 213 -2.03 1.29 0.12
CA TRP A 213 -3.40 1.49 -0.33
C TRP A 213 -3.48 2.57 -1.38
N VAL A 214 -4.57 2.53 -2.15
CA VAL A 214 -4.82 3.45 -3.26
C VAL A 214 -6.14 4.16 -3.00
N SER A 215 -6.17 5.48 -3.14
CA SER A 215 -7.35 6.27 -2.80
C SER A 215 -7.62 7.39 -3.79
N GLN A 216 -8.69 7.23 -4.56
CA GLN A 216 -9.16 8.26 -5.49
C GLN A 216 -9.85 9.38 -4.72
N ILE A 217 -9.52 10.62 -5.03
CA ILE A 217 -10.20 11.81 -4.53
C ILE A 217 -11.57 11.89 -5.21
N VAL A 218 -12.60 12.08 -4.40
CA VAL A 218 -13.99 12.27 -4.86
C VAL A 218 -14.41 13.69 -4.49
N GLY A 219 -14.75 14.48 -5.50
CA GLY A 219 -15.13 15.89 -5.36
C GLY A 219 -13.94 16.84 -5.23
N GLY A 220 -14.26 18.14 -5.25
CA GLY A 220 -13.27 19.21 -5.19
C GLY A 220 -12.41 19.36 -6.45
N PRO A 221 -11.42 20.27 -6.43
CA PRO A 221 -10.57 20.58 -7.59
C PRO A 221 -9.63 19.44 -8.01
N PHE A 222 -9.37 18.49 -7.11
CA PHE A 222 -8.55 17.31 -7.37
C PHE A 222 -9.39 16.05 -7.64
N ASN A 223 -10.65 16.20 -8.04
CA ASN A 223 -11.50 15.06 -8.37
C ASN A 223 -10.81 14.11 -9.37
N ASP A 224 -10.90 12.80 -9.12
CA ASP A 224 -10.32 11.71 -9.90
C ASP A 224 -8.78 11.57 -9.86
N PHE A 225 -8.06 12.49 -9.21
CA PHE A 225 -6.68 12.23 -8.84
C PHE A 225 -6.64 11.11 -7.80
N THR A 226 -5.63 10.24 -7.88
CA THR A 226 -5.55 9.04 -7.05
C THR A 226 -4.22 8.96 -6.33
N GLY A 227 -4.25 9.00 -5.01
CA GLY A 227 -3.08 8.78 -4.18
C GLY A 227 -2.73 7.30 -4.07
N ILE A 228 -1.45 6.97 -4.27
CA ILE A 228 -0.84 5.72 -3.84
C ILE A 228 -0.02 6.03 -2.60
N TRP A 229 -0.35 5.38 -1.50
CA TRP A 229 0.36 5.50 -0.23
C TRP A 229 1.16 4.25 0.01
N HIS A 230 2.47 4.37 0.08
CA HIS A 230 3.38 3.30 0.46
C HIS A 230 4.04 3.66 1.79
N LEU A 231 3.78 2.86 2.83
CA LEU A 231 4.39 3.04 4.14
C LEU A 231 5.22 1.81 4.47
N GLU A 232 6.47 2.02 4.83
CA GLU A 232 7.42 0.98 5.24
C GLU A 232 7.92 1.32 6.65
N GLY A 233 8.25 0.29 7.44
CA GLY A 233 8.92 0.49 8.72
C GLY A 233 8.68 -0.65 9.71
N THR A 234 8.67 -0.31 11.00
CA THR A 234 8.56 -1.31 12.08
C THR A 234 7.30 -1.13 12.93
N PHE A 235 6.58 -2.22 13.20
CA PHE A 235 5.41 -2.20 14.06
C PHE A 235 5.76 -2.25 15.54
N LYS A 236 5.26 -1.27 16.29
CA LYS A 236 5.34 -1.16 17.74
C LYS A 236 3.97 -1.37 18.40
N PRO A 237 3.74 -2.53 19.05
CA PRO A 237 2.49 -2.80 19.75
C PRO A 237 2.19 -1.75 20.82
N SER A 238 0.92 -1.38 20.98
CA SER A 238 0.51 -0.59 22.15
C SER A 238 0.76 -1.39 23.42
N LYS A 239 1.27 -0.75 24.47
CA LYS A 239 1.23 -1.35 25.81
C LYS A 239 -0.25 -1.54 26.18
N GLY A 240 -0.61 -2.80 26.45
CA GLY A 240 -1.96 -3.17 26.93
C GLY A 240 -2.23 -2.66 28.33
#